data_AF-A0A6B0VAG0-F1
#
_entry.id   AF-A0A6B0VAG0-F1
#
_cell.length_a   1.000
_cell.length_b   1.000
_cell.length_c   1.000
_cell.angle_alpha   90.00
_cell.angle_beta   90.00
_cell.angle_gamma   90.00
#
_symmetry.space_group_name_H-M   'P 1'
#
loop_
_entity.id
_entity.type
_entity.pdbx_description
1 polymer ?
#
loop_
_entity_poly.entity_id
_entity_poly.type
_entity_poly.pdbx_seq_one_letter_code
_entity_poly.pdbx_strand_id
1 'polypeptide(L)'
;KCEGRHQRARETTVPICGFSRHILYQGCQSLELNFIPYQLTHALLFPNRTNRKNGEFVFLLCGSDSRIHLYQEDVHQSYTEVPVNIHFPEFADVQDIVLMMSLKYVENETSRLSAIGCESGLVQVAVTTLNGNEIQVVSSWKVDLDSPVSAVQFFEDAVFLPIPEFLENAGIKKIQDDSTESSRTHLLVGTTLGTSFIYRDILSRGFDAYATLPCSDQFDSVTCGCIADIDMDGENEVILGTYGQEVLVYKLERFPSGKGAYALLWQQTVSHPILSLRYLDIMGDGACELLVLSTKGLHILQHDLQETAQICVDRINRILELMTNKPQADTEEEHPDPPV
;
A
#
# COMPACT_ATOMS: atom_id res chain seq x y z
N LYS A 1 -10.01 65.75 27.13
CA LYS A 1 -9.15 66.61 26.28
C LYS A 1 -7.73 66.12 26.51
N CYS A 2 -7.22 65.19 25.68
CA CYS A 2 -6.48 65.47 24.43
C CYS A 2 -5.32 66.42 24.73
N GLU A 3 -4.04 66.19 24.45
CA GLU A 3 -3.18 65.31 23.64
C GLU A 3 -1.75 65.51 24.26
N GLY A 4 -0.67 64.79 24.01
CA GLY A 4 -0.33 63.87 22.94
C GLY A 4 1.13 63.38 23.03
N ARG A 5 1.45 62.62 21.99
CA ARG A 5 2.55 61.70 21.67
C ARG A 5 4.00 62.23 21.62
N HIS A 6 4.88 61.21 21.64
CA HIS A 6 6.23 61.04 21.05
C HIS A 6 7.40 61.11 22.06
N GLN A 7 8.41 60.23 22.10
CA GLN A 7 8.86 59.08 21.27
C GLN A 7 10.04 58.40 22.01
N ARG A 8 10.18 57.07 21.96
CA ARG A 8 11.38 56.32 21.51
C ARG A 8 11.28 54.82 21.77
N ALA A 9 11.76 54.08 20.79
CA ALA A 9 11.72 52.63 20.64
C ALA A 9 12.61 51.88 21.65
N ARG A 10 12.15 50.68 22.03
CA ARG A 10 13.00 49.53 22.36
C ARG A 10 12.38 48.29 21.74
N GLU A 11 13.10 47.70 20.81
CA GLU A 11 12.90 46.32 20.36
C GLU A 11 12.92 45.42 21.59
N THR A 12 11.86 44.64 21.77
CA THR A 12 11.88 43.50 22.68
C THR A 12 11.37 42.32 21.90
N THR A 13 12.30 41.52 21.40
CA THR A 13 12.11 40.21 20.81
C THR A 13 11.34 39.36 21.80
N VAL A 14 10.11 38.97 21.46
CA VAL A 14 9.35 37.97 22.21
C VAL A 14 9.83 36.61 21.71
N PRO A 15 10.41 35.75 22.56
CA PRO A 15 10.74 34.39 22.15
C PRO A 15 9.44 33.64 21.93
N ILE A 16 9.19 33.20 20.70
CA ILE A 16 8.09 32.31 20.37
C ILE A 16 8.39 30.98 21.08
N CYS A 17 7.52 30.71 22.04
CA CYS A 17 7.45 29.59 22.97
C CYS A 17 8.00 28.27 22.41
N GLY A 18 8.93 27.67 23.17
CA GLY A 18 9.39 26.31 22.94
C GLY A 18 8.23 25.31 23.03
N PHE A 19 8.15 24.44 22.02
CA PHE A 19 7.37 23.21 22.08
C PHE A 19 7.86 22.35 23.25
N SER A 20 7.16 22.43 24.38
CA SER A 20 7.46 21.59 25.55
C SER A 20 6.98 20.17 25.27
N ARG A 21 7.94 19.24 25.13
CA ARG A 21 7.75 17.78 25.02
C ARG A 21 6.69 17.22 25.99
N HIS A 22 6.47 17.87 27.14
CA HIS A 22 5.53 17.43 28.17
C HIS A 22 4.05 17.35 27.76
N ILE A 23 3.61 18.07 26.73
CA ILE A 23 2.19 18.04 26.31
C ILE A 23 1.87 16.77 25.48
N LEU A 24 2.87 16.18 24.83
CA LEU A 24 2.69 14.94 24.05
C LEU A 24 2.65 13.68 24.93
N TYR A 25 3.20 13.72 26.15
CA TYR A 25 3.32 12.53 27.01
C TYR A 25 2.09 12.23 27.89
N GLN A 26 1.09 13.11 27.96
CA GLN A 26 -0.05 12.90 28.87
C GLN A 26 -1.03 11.79 28.42
N GLY A 27 -0.85 11.24 27.21
CA GLY A 27 -1.59 10.08 26.70
C GLY A 27 -0.70 8.99 26.08
N CYS A 28 0.63 9.03 26.32
CA CYS A 28 1.55 8.02 25.78
C CYS A 28 1.77 6.91 26.80
N GLN A 29 1.32 5.69 26.48
CA GLN A 29 1.77 4.50 27.17
C GLN A 29 3.18 4.14 26.69
N SER A 30 4.10 3.93 27.63
CA SER A 30 5.40 3.32 27.34
C SER A 30 5.29 1.82 27.58
N LEU A 31 5.73 1.03 26.60
CA LEU A 31 5.70 -0.42 26.65
C LEU A 31 7.14 -0.92 26.57
N GLU A 32 7.62 -1.56 27.63
CA GLU A 32 8.96 -2.12 27.67
C GLU A 32 8.99 -3.44 26.91
N LEU A 33 9.84 -3.52 25.89
CA LEU A 33 10.02 -4.69 25.05
C LEU A 33 11.25 -5.48 25.52
N ASN A 34 11.12 -6.81 25.59
CA ASN A 34 12.22 -7.71 25.94
C ASN A 34 12.94 -8.26 24.70
N PHE A 35 12.67 -7.71 23.52
CA PHE A 35 13.19 -8.14 22.21
C PHE A 35 13.45 -6.91 21.33
N ILE A 36 14.18 -7.10 20.23
CA ILE A 36 14.45 -6.03 19.26
C ILE A 36 13.28 -5.97 18.26
N PRO A 37 12.58 -4.83 18.11
CA PRO A 37 11.51 -4.68 17.15
C PRO A 37 12.05 -4.47 15.73
N TYR A 38 11.46 -5.18 14.75
CA TYR A 38 11.82 -5.04 13.32
C TYR A 38 10.78 -4.24 12.55
N GLN A 39 9.55 -4.75 12.46
CA GLN A 39 8.46 -4.10 11.74
C GLN A 39 7.20 -4.00 12.59
N LEU A 40 6.62 -2.80 12.60
CA LEU A 40 5.30 -2.51 13.13
C LEU A 40 4.28 -2.43 11.98
N THR A 41 3.22 -3.22 12.07
CA THR A 41 2.16 -3.28 11.05
C THR A 41 0.80 -3.11 11.72
N HIS A 42 -0.06 -2.29 11.12
CA HIS A 42 -1.46 -2.20 11.52
C HIS A 42 -2.25 -3.31 10.86
N ALA A 43 -3.07 -4.01 11.64
CA ALA A 43 -3.94 -5.06 11.14
C ALA A 43 -5.37 -4.84 11.61
N LEU A 44 -6.33 -5.16 10.75
CA LEU A 44 -7.75 -5.21 11.08
C LEU A 44 -8.15 -6.61 11.55
N LEU A 45 -8.90 -6.67 12.65
CA LEU A 45 -9.55 -7.90 13.09
C LEU A 45 -10.82 -8.17 12.29
N PHE A 46 -11.12 -9.44 12.08
CA PHE A 46 -12.35 -9.88 11.41
C PHE A 46 -13.61 -9.33 12.10
N PRO A 47 -14.58 -8.76 11.35
CA PRO A 47 -15.70 -8.00 11.92
C PRO A 47 -16.64 -8.82 12.83
N ASN A 48 -16.82 -10.12 12.59
CA ASN A 48 -17.71 -10.94 13.44
C ASN A 48 -17.19 -11.15 14.88
N ARG A 49 -15.93 -10.81 15.18
CA ARG A 49 -15.39 -10.91 16.55
C ARG A 49 -15.56 -9.63 17.37
N THR A 50 -15.64 -8.48 16.72
CA THR A 50 -15.52 -7.20 17.42
C THR A 50 -16.87 -6.59 17.80
N ASN A 51 -18.01 -7.15 17.35
CA ASN A 51 -19.36 -6.56 17.48
C ASN A 51 -19.42 -5.07 17.06
N ARG A 52 -18.38 -4.56 16.39
CA ARG A 52 -18.17 -3.19 15.96
C ARG A 52 -18.23 -3.20 14.44
N LYS A 53 -19.07 -2.33 13.88
CA LYS A 53 -19.33 -2.28 12.43
C LYS A 53 -18.08 -1.97 11.56
N ASN A 54 -17.02 -1.44 12.16
CA ASN A 54 -15.84 -0.95 11.42
C ASN A 54 -14.57 -1.79 11.68
N GLY A 55 -14.71 -3.01 12.23
CA GLY A 55 -13.57 -3.81 12.68
C GLY A 55 -12.80 -3.13 13.83
N GLU A 56 -11.80 -3.82 14.37
CA GLU A 56 -10.90 -3.28 15.40
C GLU A 56 -9.48 -3.33 14.88
N PHE A 57 -8.76 -2.21 14.98
CA PHE A 57 -7.36 -2.15 14.59
C PHE A 57 -6.47 -2.60 15.74
N VAL A 58 -5.50 -3.44 15.40
CA VAL A 58 -4.49 -3.95 16.31
C VAL A 58 -3.11 -3.72 15.73
N PHE A 59 -2.10 -3.75 16.59
CA PHE A 59 -0.70 -3.65 16.19
C PHE A 59 -0.06 -5.02 16.18
N LEU A 60 0.62 -5.34 15.08
CA LEU A 60 1.51 -6.48 14.97
C LEU A 60 2.94 -5.98 14.98
N LEU A 61 3.77 -6.53 15.87
CA LEU A 61 5.18 -6.17 16.01
C LEU A 61 6.05 -7.41 15.86
N CYS A 62 6.92 -7.41 14.85
CA CYS A 62 7.87 -8.50 14.62
C CYS A 62 9.08 -8.35 15.55
N GLY A 63 9.43 -9.43 16.26
CA GLY A 63 10.51 -9.45 17.24
C GLY A 63 11.71 -10.32 16.84
N SER A 64 12.87 -10.03 17.42
CA SER A 64 14.10 -10.84 17.31
C SER A 64 14.00 -12.25 17.89
N ASP A 65 12.93 -12.55 18.63
CA ASP A 65 12.64 -13.86 19.22
C ASP A 65 11.89 -14.80 18.28
N SER A 66 11.84 -14.47 16.98
CA SER A 66 11.10 -15.21 15.94
C SER A 66 9.60 -15.28 16.22
N ARG A 67 9.04 -14.22 16.85
CA ARG A 67 7.60 -14.11 17.13
C ARG A 67 7.03 -12.81 16.58
N ILE A 68 5.73 -12.86 16.30
CA ILE A 68 4.92 -11.69 15.99
C ILE A 68 4.04 -11.42 17.20
N HIS A 69 4.27 -10.27 17.85
CA HIS A 69 3.53 -9.83 19.03
C HIS A 69 2.30 -9.03 18.59
N LEU A 70 1.15 -9.38 19.16
CA LEU A 70 -0.12 -8.70 18.91
C LEU A 70 -0.44 -7.80 20.10
N TYR A 71 -0.58 -6.50 19.84
CA TYR A 71 -1.04 -5.53 20.84
C TYR A 71 -2.44 -5.03 20.49
N GLN A 72 -3.34 -5.17 21.44
CA GLN A 72 -4.74 -4.73 21.34
C GLN A 72 -5.01 -3.60 22.33
N GLU A 73 -5.79 -2.61 21.89
CA GLU A 73 -6.22 -1.50 22.73
C GLU A 73 -7.34 -1.97 23.67
N ASP A 74 -7.15 -1.79 24.97
CA ASP A 74 -8.14 -2.05 26.00
C ASP A 74 -9.09 -0.83 26.19
N VAL A 75 -10.18 -1.02 26.94
CA VAL A 75 -11.19 0.00 27.26
C VAL A 75 -10.59 1.26 27.89
N HIS A 76 -9.42 1.14 28.53
CA HIS A 76 -8.69 2.24 29.14
C HIS A 76 -7.71 2.97 28.22
N GLN A 77 -7.78 2.75 26.90
CA GLN A 77 -6.82 3.29 25.91
C GLN A 77 -5.38 2.84 26.17
N SER A 78 -5.23 1.65 26.76
CA SER A 78 -3.94 1.01 27.01
C SER A 78 -3.80 -0.23 26.13
N TYR A 79 -2.63 -0.38 25.53
CA TYR A 79 -2.25 -1.56 24.76
C TYR A 79 -1.79 -2.67 25.67
N THR A 80 -2.37 -3.86 25.46
CA THR A 80 -1.96 -5.10 26.13
C THR A 80 -1.61 -6.14 25.09
N GLU A 81 -0.63 -6.98 25.41
CA GLU A 81 -0.22 -8.07 24.54
C GLU A 81 -1.21 -9.23 24.64
N VAL A 82 -1.70 -9.69 23.50
CA VAL A 82 -2.65 -10.80 23.38
C VAL A 82 -2.00 -11.91 22.55
N PRO A 83 -2.25 -13.21 22.84
CA PRO A 83 -1.72 -14.29 22.02
C PRO A 83 -2.14 -14.16 20.55
N VAL A 84 -1.14 -14.10 19.66
CA VAL A 84 -1.33 -13.84 18.22
C VAL A 84 -2.20 -14.90 17.54
N ASN A 85 -2.09 -16.15 17.99
CA ASN A 85 -2.81 -17.32 17.46
C ASN A 85 -4.34 -17.24 17.58
N ILE A 86 -4.87 -16.37 18.46
CA ILE A 86 -6.32 -16.18 18.62
C ILE A 86 -6.94 -15.51 17.39
N HIS A 87 -6.21 -14.56 16.79
CA HIS A 87 -6.70 -13.72 15.69
C HIS A 87 -5.92 -13.91 14.38
N PHE A 88 -4.70 -14.40 14.48
CA PHE A 88 -3.76 -14.64 13.37
C PHE A 88 -3.11 -16.02 13.56
N PRO A 89 -3.86 -17.12 13.36
CA PRO A 89 -3.32 -18.47 13.47
C PRO A 89 -2.15 -18.72 12.50
N GLU A 90 -2.09 -18.01 11.37
CA GLU A 90 -0.99 -18.09 10.41
C GLU A 90 0.37 -17.62 10.96
N PHE A 91 0.39 -16.87 12.07
CA PHE A 91 1.59 -16.33 12.72
C PHE A 91 1.95 -17.07 14.01
N ALA A 92 1.26 -18.17 14.32
CA ALA A 92 1.48 -18.92 15.56
C ALA A 92 2.85 -19.62 15.60
N ASP A 93 3.35 -20.08 14.45
CA ASP A 93 4.61 -20.81 14.32
C ASP A 93 5.44 -20.23 13.17
N VAL A 94 6.15 -19.15 13.49
CA VAL A 94 7.11 -18.53 12.57
C VAL A 94 8.48 -19.17 12.80
N GLN A 95 9.12 -19.60 11.71
CA GLN A 95 10.35 -20.38 11.78
C GLN A 95 11.62 -19.52 11.96
N ASP A 96 11.51 -18.20 11.80
CA ASP A 96 12.65 -17.29 11.75
C ASP A 96 12.22 -15.83 12.06
N ILE A 97 13.18 -14.91 12.14
CA ILE A 97 12.95 -13.48 12.38
C ILE A 97 12.29 -12.85 11.15
N VAL A 98 11.10 -12.27 11.34
CA VAL A 98 10.35 -11.58 10.29
C VAL A 98 10.87 -10.15 10.14
N LEU A 99 11.40 -9.84 8.96
CA LEU A 99 11.89 -8.51 8.61
C LEU A 99 10.82 -7.67 7.93
N MET A 100 9.95 -8.31 7.14
CA MET A 100 8.89 -7.65 6.39
C MET A 100 7.59 -8.45 6.39
N MET A 101 6.46 -7.76 6.43
CA MET A 101 5.11 -8.29 6.49
C MET A 101 4.19 -7.41 5.64
N SER A 102 3.30 -8.07 4.89
CA SER A 102 2.23 -7.45 4.14
C SER A 102 0.92 -8.17 4.42
N LEU A 103 -0.14 -7.40 4.65
CA LEU A 103 -1.50 -7.90 4.85
C LEU A 103 -2.40 -7.31 3.78
N LYS A 104 -3.25 -8.15 3.17
CA LYS A 104 -4.30 -7.72 2.24
C LYS A 104 -5.61 -8.41 2.60
N TYR A 105 -6.68 -7.63 2.71
CA TYR A 105 -8.02 -8.13 3.02
C TYR A 105 -8.83 -8.25 1.73
N VAL A 106 -9.54 -9.36 1.57
CA VAL A 106 -10.31 -9.71 0.36
C VAL A 106 -11.72 -10.13 0.78
N GLU A 107 -12.67 -10.11 -0.16
CA GLU A 107 -14.05 -10.61 0.04
C GLU A 107 -14.77 -9.90 1.21
N ASN A 108 -14.84 -8.55 1.16
CA ASN A 108 -15.43 -7.74 2.24
C ASN A 108 -14.83 -8.05 3.62
N GLU A 109 -13.50 -8.22 3.68
CA GLU A 109 -12.75 -8.48 4.91
C GLU A 109 -13.11 -9.83 5.57
N THR A 110 -13.63 -10.80 4.83
CA THR A 110 -13.88 -12.17 5.34
C THR A 110 -12.69 -13.11 5.13
N SER A 111 -11.81 -12.75 4.19
CA SER A 111 -10.56 -13.44 3.89
C SER A 111 -9.38 -12.47 4.01
N ARG A 112 -8.25 -12.96 4.53
CA ARG A 112 -7.01 -12.20 4.69
C ARG A 112 -5.85 -12.96 4.06
N LEU A 113 -5.06 -12.25 3.28
CA LEU A 113 -3.77 -12.69 2.76
C LEU A 113 -2.68 -12.10 3.63
N SER A 114 -1.80 -12.97 4.09
CA SER A 114 -0.70 -12.63 4.97
C SER A 114 0.60 -13.09 4.32
N ALA A 115 1.49 -12.18 3.98
CA ALA A 115 2.83 -12.50 3.50
C ALA A 115 3.87 -12.03 4.52
N ILE A 116 4.86 -12.88 4.79
CA ILE A 116 6.01 -12.58 5.63
C ILE A 116 7.30 -12.92 4.89
N GLY A 117 8.33 -12.11 5.11
CA GLY A 117 9.69 -12.32 4.62
C GLY A 117 10.65 -12.29 5.80
N CYS A 118 11.50 -13.33 5.88
CA CYS A 118 12.39 -13.56 7.02
C CYS A 118 13.85 -13.21 6.72
N GLU A 119 14.67 -13.18 7.77
CA GLU A 119 16.12 -12.91 7.68
C GLU A 119 16.88 -14.00 6.91
N SER A 120 16.50 -15.28 7.06
CA SER A 120 17.07 -16.40 6.30
C SER A 120 16.76 -16.37 4.80
N GLY A 121 15.75 -15.60 4.38
CA GLY A 121 15.21 -15.68 3.02
C GLY A 121 13.96 -16.53 2.89
N LEU A 122 13.45 -17.10 3.99
CA LEU A 122 12.15 -17.75 4.01
C LEU A 122 11.03 -16.71 3.75
N VAL A 123 10.27 -16.92 2.69
CA VAL A 123 9.03 -16.19 2.39
C VAL A 123 7.86 -17.15 2.59
N GLN A 124 6.88 -16.71 3.36
CA GLN A 124 5.64 -17.47 3.59
C GLN A 124 4.45 -16.62 3.24
N VAL A 125 3.50 -17.20 2.50
CA VAL A 125 2.19 -16.64 2.24
C VAL A 125 1.14 -17.56 2.84
N ALA A 126 0.15 -16.98 3.52
CA ALA A 126 -0.98 -17.70 4.05
C ALA A 126 -2.28 -16.99 3.65
N VAL A 127 -3.31 -17.80 3.36
CA VAL A 127 -4.68 -17.36 3.15
C VAL A 127 -5.48 -17.82 4.35
N THR A 128 -6.04 -16.87 5.08
CA THR A 128 -6.82 -17.12 6.28
C THR A 128 -8.23 -16.61 6.05
N THR A 129 -9.23 -17.47 6.25
CA THR A 129 -10.64 -17.12 6.06
C THR A 129 -11.43 -17.32 7.35
N LEU A 130 -12.43 -16.48 7.54
CA LEU A 130 -13.39 -16.58 8.62
C LEU A 130 -14.56 -17.49 8.22
N ASN A 131 -14.53 -18.74 8.67
CA ASN A 131 -15.63 -19.67 8.48
C ASN A 131 -16.53 -19.67 9.72
N GLY A 132 -17.61 -18.87 9.68
CA GLY A 132 -18.49 -18.66 10.82
C GLY A 132 -17.81 -17.84 11.92
N ASN A 133 -17.47 -18.50 13.04
CA ASN A 133 -16.76 -17.90 14.19
C ASN A 133 -15.31 -18.37 14.33
N GLU A 134 -14.87 -19.29 13.48
CA GLU A 134 -13.52 -19.83 13.51
C GLU A 134 -12.67 -19.24 12.38
N ILE A 135 -11.44 -18.87 12.75
CA ILE A 135 -10.43 -18.37 11.82
C ILE A 135 -9.55 -19.55 11.46
N GLN A 136 -9.49 -19.90 10.18
CA GLN A 136 -8.73 -21.05 9.71
C GLN A 136 -7.83 -20.63 8.55
N VAL A 137 -6.60 -21.17 8.56
CA VAL A 137 -5.66 -21.03 7.44
C VAL A 137 -6.10 -22.01 6.37
N VAL A 138 -6.62 -21.50 5.26
CA VAL A 138 -7.14 -22.27 4.13
C VAL A 138 -6.00 -22.83 3.28
N SER A 139 -4.99 -21.99 3.02
CA SER A 139 -3.80 -22.39 2.27
C SER A 139 -2.58 -21.66 2.79
N SER A 140 -1.42 -22.30 2.65
CA SER A 140 -0.13 -21.68 2.92
C SER A 140 0.93 -22.21 1.96
N TRP A 141 1.76 -21.30 1.47
CA TRP A 141 2.90 -21.59 0.62
C TRP A 141 4.15 -21.05 1.29
N LYS A 142 5.28 -21.72 1.08
CA LYS A 142 6.60 -21.28 1.54
C LYS A 142 7.63 -21.44 0.43
N VAL A 143 8.58 -20.52 0.37
CA VAL A 143 9.76 -20.61 -0.51
C VAL A 143 10.96 -20.07 0.23
N ASP A 144 12.12 -20.69 0.01
CA ASP A 144 13.39 -20.25 0.56
C ASP A 144 14.23 -19.63 -0.56
N LEU A 145 14.66 -18.39 -0.36
CA LEU A 145 15.43 -17.61 -1.34
C LEU A 145 16.89 -17.45 -0.96
N ASP A 146 17.34 -18.01 0.18
CA ASP A 146 18.74 -17.98 0.65
C ASP A 146 19.34 -16.55 0.68
N SER A 147 18.51 -15.56 0.99
CA SER A 147 18.89 -14.15 1.12
C SER A 147 17.85 -13.40 1.96
N PRO A 148 18.25 -12.50 2.87
CA PRO A 148 17.33 -11.69 3.65
C PRO A 148 16.29 -10.98 2.77
N VAL A 149 15.04 -10.98 3.22
CA VAL A 149 13.93 -10.36 2.51
C VAL A 149 13.78 -8.91 2.97
N SER A 150 13.93 -7.96 2.04
CA SER A 150 13.88 -6.52 2.32
C SER A 150 12.58 -5.85 1.90
N ALA A 151 11.79 -6.48 1.02
CA ALA A 151 10.49 -5.96 0.61
C ALA A 151 9.49 -7.10 0.38
N VAL A 152 8.26 -6.94 0.87
CA VAL A 152 7.15 -7.85 0.65
C VAL A 152 5.91 -6.99 0.47
N GLN A 153 5.29 -7.05 -0.71
CA GLN A 153 4.09 -6.24 -0.98
C GLN A 153 3.14 -6.96 -1.93
N PHE A 154 1.89 -7.10 -1.52
CA PHE A 154 0.81 -7.52 -2.41
C PHE A 154 0.41 -6.40 -3.36
N PHE A 155 0.08 -6.76 -4.60
CA PHE A 155 -0.46 -5.82 -5.58
C PHE A 155 -1.34 -6.51 -6.61
N GLU A 156 -1.96 -5.72 -7.47
CA GLU A 156 -2.75 -6.16 -8.62
C GLU A 156 -2.22 -5.45 -9.86
N ASP A 157 -2.48 -5.99 -11.05
CA ASP A 157 -2.05 -5.34 -12.30
C ASP A 157 -2.70 -3.97 -12.45
N ALA A 158 -4.02 -3.89 -12.31
CA ALA A 158 -4.75 -2.64 -12.53
C ALA A 158 -4.88 -1.82 -11.24
N VAL A 159 -4.83 -0.49 -11.38
CA VAL A 159 -5.21 0.44 -10.32
C VAL A 159 -6.72 0.61 -10.30
N PHE A 160 -7.36 0.07 -9.26
CA PHE A 160 -8.79 0.27 -9.05
C PHE A 160 -9.04 1.52 -8.21
N LEU A 161 -9.36 2.64 -8.85
CA LEU A 161 -9.90 3.81 -8.16
C LEU A 161 -11.43 3.71 -8.03
N PRO A 162 -11.99 4.13 -6.89
CA PRO A 162 -13.43 4.30 -6.76
C PRO A 162 -13.90 5.39 -7.72
N ILE A 163 -15.07 5.19 -8.32
CA ILE A 163 -15.66 6.20 -9.20
C ILE A 163 -16.09 7.38 -8.32
N PRO A 164 -15.70 8.61 -8.63
CA PRO A 164 -16.20 9.79 -7.93
C PRO A 164 -17.73 9.88 -7.97
N GLU A 165 -18.35 10.27 -6.86
CA GLU A 165 -19.82 10.34 -6.72
C GLU A 165 -20.51 11.13 -7.85
N PHE A 166 -19.85 12.18 -8.37
CA PHE A 166 -20.41 12.99 -9.45
C PHE A 166 -20.56 12.22 -10.77
N LEU A 167 -19.69 11.23 -11.04
CA LEU A 167 -19.80 10.36 -12.21
C LEU A 167 -20.85 9.27 -12.01
N GLU A 168 -20.95 8.74 -10.79
CA GLU A 168 -22.01 7.78 -10.45
C GLU A 168 -23.40 8.42 -10.60
N ASN A 169 -23.56 9.65 -10.10
CA ASN A 169 -24.79 10.44 -10.27
C ASN A 169 -25.06 10.79 -11.74
N ALA A 170 -24.00 10.97 -12.54
CA ALA A 170 -24.10 11.11 -13.99
C ALA A 170 -24.44 9.78 -14.69
N GLY A 171 -24.72 8.68 -13.97
CA GLY A 171 -25.12 7.39 -14.53
C GLY A 171 -23.99 6.66 -15.27
N ILE A 172 -22.74 7.11 -15.12
CA ILE A 172 -21.57 6.40 -15.63
C ILE A 172 -21.30 5.28 -14.63
N LYS A 173 -21.79 4.09 -14.96
CA LYS A 173 -21.45 2.88 -14.22
C LYS A 173 -20.06 2.43 -14.65
N LYS A 174 -19.32 1.84 -13.71
CA LYS A 174 -18.07 1.13 -14.01
C LYS A 174 -18.36 0.21 -15.20
N ILE A 175 -17.55 0.30 -16.27
CA ILE A 175 -17.56 -0.75 -17.28
C ILE A 175 -17.24 -2.01 -16.49
N GLN A 176 -18.24 -2.87 -16.30
CA GLN A 176 -17.98 -4.21 -15.84
C GLN A 176 -17.18 -4.82 -16.97
N ASP A 177 -15.86 -4.87 -16.82
CA ASP A 177 -15.10 -5.84 -17.58
C ASP A 177 -15.64 -7.20 -17.15
N ASP A 178 -16.54 -7.72 -17.98
CA ASP A 178 -17.12 -9.06 -17.93
C ASP A 178 -16.04 -10.14 -18.21
N SER A 179 -14.76 -9.74 -18.25
CA SER A 179 -13.66 -10.66 -18.08
C SER A 179 -13.65 -11.13 -16.63
N THR A 180 -14.14 -12.35 -16.47
CA THR A 180 -13.96 -13.31 -15.39
C THR A 180 -12.48 -13.57 -15.00
N GLU A 181 -11.59 -12.60 -15.17
CA GLU A 181 -10.27 -12.58 -14.54
C GLU A 181 -10.41 -11.78 -13.24
N SER A 182 -10.88 -12.45 -12.19
CA SER A 182 -10.79 -11.96 -10.81
C SER A 182 -9.44 -11.27 -10.60
N SER A 183 -9.41 -10.03 -10.09
CA SER A 183 -8.18 -9.25 -9.87
C SER A 183 -7.08 -10.14 -9.29
N ARG A 184 -6.12 -10.54 -10.13
CA ARG A 184 -5.11 -11.51 -9.74
C ARG A 184 -4.18 -10.82 -8.77
N THR A 185 -4.06 -11.39 -7.57
CA THR A 185 -3.14 -10.85 -6.57
C THR A 185 -1.74 -11.36 -6.84
N HIS A 186 -0.81 -10.42 -6.97
CA HIS A 186 0.61 -10.65 -7.18
C HIS A 186 1.38 -10.28 -5.90
N LEU A 187 2.60 -10.79 -5.79
CA LEU A 187 3.47 -10.52 -4.64
C LEU A 187 4.84 -10.09 -5.13
N LEU A 188 5.27 -8.89 -4.74
CA LEU A 188 6.64 -8.44 -4.85
C LEU A 188 7.45 -9.00 -3.67
N VAL A 189 8.61 -9.59 -3.97
CA VAL A 189 9.61 -10.00 -2.99
C VAL A 189 10.96 -9.40 -3.36
N GLY A 190 11.41 -8.43 -2.57
CA GLY A 190 12.74 -7.86 -2.65
C GLY A 190 13.72 -8.64 -1.78
N THR A 191 14.86 -9.01 -2.34
CA THR A 191 15.95 -9.69 -1.62
C THR A 191 17.15 -8.77 -1.48
N THR A 192 17.85 -8.84 -0.35
CA THR A 192 19.00 -7.97 -0.08
C THR A 192 20.23 -8.35 -0.88
N LEU A 193 20.53 -9.65 -1.04
CA LEU A 193 21.80 -10.13 -1.62
C LEU A 193 21.62 -10.77 -3.00
N GLY A 194 20.40 -10.79 -3.54
CA GLY A 194 20.08 -11.50 -4.78
C GLY A 194 19.13 -10.71 -5.67
N THR A 195 18.65 -11.39 -6.71
CA THR A 195 17.64 -10.84 -7.59
C THR A 195 16.30 -10.76 -6.87
N SER A 196 15.53 -9.71 -7.12
CA SER A 196 14.16 -9.58 -6.63
C SER A 196 13.16 -10.33 -7.54
N PHE A 197 12.08 -10.81 -6.95
CA PHE A 197 11.10 -11.67 -7.61
C PHE A 197 9.70 -11.09 -7.55
N ILE A 198 8.90 -11.41 -8.56
CA ILE A 198 7.46 -11.16 -8.59
C ILE A 198 6.75 -12.48 -8.77
N TYR A 199 5.94 -12.86 -7.80
CA TYR A 199 5.08 -14.03 -7.86
C TYR A 199 3.70 -13.64 -8.38
N ARG A 200 3.32 -14.24 -9.50
CA ARG A 200 2.12 -13.89 -10.25
C ARG A 200 0.99 -14.84 -9.93
N ASP A 201 -0.09 -14.29 -9.39
CA ASP A 201 -1.32 -15.01 -9.08
C ASP A 201 -1.09 -16.01 -7.94
N ILE A 202 -0.74 -15.44 -6.79
CA ILE A 202 -0.32 -16.20 -5.60
C ILE A 202 -1.44 -17.12 -5.10
N LEU A 203 -2.70 -16.74 -5.34
CA LEU A 203 -3.87 -17.49 -4.88
C LEU A 203 -4.05 -18.80 -5.65
N SER A 204 -3.82 -18.78 -6.97
CA SER A 204 -4.03 -19.95 -7.82
C SER A 204 -2.75 -20.76 -8.04
N ARG A 205 -1.58 -20.11 -8.11
CA ARG A 205 -0.31 -20.72 -8.51
C ARG A 205 0.76 -20.74 -7.41
N GLY A 206 0.50 -20.15 -6.24
CA GLY A 206 1.51 -20.09 -5.17
C GLY A 206 2.82 -19.46 -5.67
N PHE A 207 3.95 -20.10 -5.34
CA PHE A 207 5.29 -19.65 -5.74
C PHE A 207 5.78 -20.21 -7.08
N ASP A 208 4.98 -21.01 -7.80
CA ASP A 208 5.43 -21.69 -9.03
C ASP A 208 5.57 -20.72 -10.22
N ALA A 209 4.73 -19.69 -10.27
CA ALA A 209 4.73 -18.70 -11.34
C ALA A 209 5.44 -17.42 -10.90
N TYR A 210 6.75 -17.35 -11.12
CA TYR A 210 7.56 -16.20 -10.77
C TYR A 210 8.21 -15.54 -12.00
N ALA A 211 8.47 -14.24 -11.87
CA ALA A 211 9.28 -13.45 -12.78
C ALA A 211 10.41 -12.78 -12.00
N THR A 212 11.59 -12.71 -12.59
CA THR A 212 12.75 -12.02 -12.00
C THR A 212 12.76 -10.56 -12.43
N LEU A 213 13.15 -9.67 -11.52
CA LEU A 213 13.40 -8.26 -11.84
C LEU A 213 14.86 -8.09 -12.29
N PRO A 214 15.11 -7.87 -13.60
CA PRO A 214 16.47 -7.82 -14.12
C PRO A 214 17.27 -6.68 -13.50
N CYS A 215 18.57 -6.90 -13.31
CA CYS A 215 19.51 -5.91 -12.78
C CYS A 215 19.23 -5.42 -11.35
N SER A 216 18.27 -6.00 -10.63
CA SER A 216 17.96 -5.61 -9.24
C SER A 216 19.12 -5.90 -8.28
N ASP A 217 20.00 -6.83 -8.63
CA ASP A 217 21.20 -7.26 -7.90
C ASP A 217 22.49 -6.50 -8.32
N GLN A 218 22.40 -5.56 -9.27
CA GLN A 218 23.57 -4.86 -9.79
C GLN A 218 23.93 -3.59 -9.00
N PHE A 219 23.05 -3.14 -8.12
CA PHE A 219 23.15 -1.86 -7.42
C PHE A 219 23.20 -2.04 -5.90
N ASP A 220 24.10 -2.93 -5.46
CA ASP A 220 24.24 -3.34 -4.06
C ASP A 220 22.96 -4.03 -3.57
N SER A 221 22.40 -3.59 -2.44
CA SER A 221 21.30 -4.27 -1.78
C SER A 221 19.97 -3.56 -2.00
N VAL A 222 18.91 -4.31 -2.33
CA VAL A 222 17.54 -3.78 -2.32
C VAL A 222 17.12 -3.53 -0.88
N THR A 223 16.67 -2.31 -0.58
CA THR A 223 16.30 -1.88 0.79
C THR A 223 14.80 -1.73 0.97
N CYS A 224 14.07 -1.41 -0.10
CA CYS A 224 12.63 -1.24 -0.06
C CYS A 224 12.01 -1.43 -1.45
N GLY A 225 10.73 -1.75 -1.47
CA GLY A 225 9.90 -1.79 -2.67
C GLY A 225 8.68 -0.88 -2.54
N CYS A 226 8.18 -0.41 -3.68
CA CYS A 226 6.91 0.31 -3.80
C CYS A 226 6.21 -0.14 -5.08
N ILE A 227 4.89 -0.18 -5.04
CA ILE A 227 4.05 -0.48 -6.20
C ILE A 227 3.20 0.74 -6.50
N ALA A 228 3.25 1.20 -7.73
CA ALA A 228 2.52 2.39 -8.17
C ALA A 228 2.43 2.46 -9.69
N ASP A 229 1.33 3.01 -10.18
CA ASP A 229 1.17 3.49 -11.55
C ASP A 229 1.88 4.85 -11.70
N ILE A 230 3.11 4.80 -12.20
CA ILE A 230 3.97 5.97 -12.40
C ILE A 230 3.61 6.66 -13.71
N ASP A 231 3.37 5.93 -14.79
CA ASP A 231 3.08 6.55 -16.09
C ASP A 231 1.59 6.88 -16.31
N MET A 232 0.77 6.65 -15.29
CA MET A 232 -0.65 6.98 -15.24
C MET A 232 -1.47 6.26 -16.32
N ASP A 233 -1.05 5.05 -16.70
CA ASP A 233 -1.76 4.24 -17.71
C ASP A 233 -2.82 3.29 -17.09
N GLY A 234 -2.84 3.20 -15.76
CA GLY A 234 -3.77 2.37 -14.99
C GLY A 234 -3.24 0.96 -14.69
N GLU A 235 -2.05 0.60 -15.13
CA GLU A 235 -1.32 -0.59 -14.69
C GLU A 235 -0.23 -0.22 -13.66
N ASN A 236 -0.01 -1.06 -12.66
CA ASN A 236 0.99 -0.81 -11.63
C ASN A 236 2.40 -1.19 -12.09
N GLU A 237 3.34 -0.26 -12.00
CA GLU A 237 4.77 -0.54 -12.06
C GLU A 237 5.32 -1.00 -10.70
N VAL A 238 6.47 -1.67 -10.79
CA VAL A 238 7.24 -2.10 -9.62
C VAL A 238 8.46 -1.22 -9.45
N ILE A 239 8.60 -0.62 -8.27
CA ILE A 239 9.68 0.29 -7.94
C ILE A 239 10.55 -0.34 -6.85
N LEU A 240 11.86 -0.38 -7.07
CA LEU A 240 12.84 -0.79 -6.07
C LEU A 240 13.75 0.38 -5.70
N GLY A 241 14.04 0.47 -4.41
CA GLY A 241 15.05 1.36 -3.85
C GLY A 241 16.24 0.54 -3.39
N THR A 242 17.44 1.02 -3.69
CA THR A 242 18.68 0.32 -3.38
C THR A 242 19.59 1.11 -2.45
N TYR A 243 20.41 0.40 -1.69
CA TYR A 243 21.49 0.99 -0.92
C TYR A 243 22.55 1.62 -1.85
N GLY A 244 22.70 1.09 -3.06
CA GLY A 244 23.52 1.63 -4.15
C GLY A 244 23.04 2.96 -4.73
N GLN A 245 22.05 3.62 -4.11
CA GLN A 245 21.55 4.95 -4.46
C GLN A 245 20.76 4.99 -5.78
N GLU A 246 20.21 3.87 -6.20
CA GLU A 246 19.43 3.76 -7.43
C GLU A 246 17.96 3.49 -7.14
N VAL A 247 17.09 4.28 -7.77
CA VAL A 247 15.67 3.99 -7.93
C VAL A 247 15.49 3.23 -9.25
N LEU A 248 14.89 2.05 -9.22
CA LEU A 248 14.65 1.20 -10.38
C LEU A 248 13.15 1.02 -10.57
N VAL A 249 12.63 1.38 -11.74
CA VAL A 249 11.21 1.23 -12.09
C VAL A 249 11.07 0.19 -13.18
N TYR A 250 10.22 -0.79 -12.93
CA TYR A 250 9.97 -1.92 -13.81
C TYR A 250 8.54 -1.92 -14.31
N LYS A 251 8.36 -2.12 -15.60
CA LYS A 251 7.06 -2.29 -16.25
C LYS A 251 6.91 -3.70 -16.79
N LEU A 252 5.69 -4.23 -16.75
CA LEU A 252 5.39 -5.54 -17.32
C LEU A 252 5.22 -5.44 -18.84
N GLU A 253 6.16 -5.97 -19.59
CA GLU A 253 6.03 -6.11 -21.04
C GLU A 253 5.36 -7.45 -21.38
N ARG A 254 4.24 -7.40 -22.11
CA ARG A 254 3.53 -8.59 -22.59
C ARG A 254 3.96 -8.91 -24.02
N PHE A 255 4.68 -10.03 -24.20
CA PHE A 255 5.09 -10.46 -25.53
C PHE A 255 3.93 -11.13 -26.29
N PRO A 256 3.93 -11.08 -27.64
CA PRO A 256 2.92 -11.76 -28.47
C PRO A 256 2.80 -13.27 -28.21
N SER A 257 3.83 -13.88 -27.62
CA SER A 257 3.84 -15.29 -27.20
C SER A 257 3.02 -15.57 -25.93
N GLY A 258 2.36 -14.57 -25.36
CA GLY A 258 1.58 -14.69 -24.12
C GLY A 258 2.42 -14.78 -22.84
N LYS A 259 3.74 -14.61 -22.93
CA LYS A 259 4.63 -14.52 -21.77
C LYS A 259 4.85 -13.06 -21.42
N GLY A 260 4.66 -12.69 -20.16
CA GLY A 260 5.03 -11.39 -19.63
C GLY A 260 6.43 -11.44 -19.02
N ALA A 261 7.22 -10.40 -19.23
CA ALA A 261 8.48 -10.19 -18.50
C ALA A 261 8.57 -8.75 -18.01
N TYR A 262 9.24 -8.54 -16.89
CA TYR A 262 9.48 -7.22 -16.37
C TYR A 262 10.73 -6.63 -17.03
N ALA A 263 10.59 -5.43 -17.59
CA ALA A 263 11.68 -4.65 -18.18
C ALA A 263 11.94 -3.42 -17.31
N LEU A 264 13.21 -3.03 -17.20
CA LEU A 264 13.60 -1.80 -16.51
C LEU A 264 13.20 -0.60 -17.40
N LEU A 265 12.16 0.11 -16.99
CA LEU A 265 11.61 1.27 -17.70
C LEU A 265 12.43 2.53 -17.41
N TRP A 266 12.75 2.76 -16.14
CA TRP A 266 13.43 3.96 -15.70
C TRP A 266 14.38 3.66 -14.55
N GLN A 267 15.50 4.38 -14.55
CA GLN A 267 16.53 4.30 -13.52
C GLN A 267 16.95 5.71 -13.15
N GLN A 268 17.09 5.98 -11.85
CA GLN A 268 17.54 7.26 -11.36
C GLN A 268 18.45 7.12 -10.16
N THR A 269 19.67 7.64 -10.31
CA THR A 269 20.61 7.81 -9.22
C THR A 269 20.17 8.97 -8.32
N VAL A 270 20.14 8.73 -7.02
CA VAL A 270 20.01 9.74 -5.96
C VAL A 270 21.35 9.93 -5.24
N SER A 271 21.42 10.93 -4.38
CA SER A 271 22.70 11.33 -3.77
C SER A 271 23.19 10.42 -2.63
N HIS A 272 22.31 9.58 -2.07
CA HIS A 272 22.55 8.80 -0.85
C HIS A 272 21.72 7.51 -0.84
N PRO A 273 22.12 6.48 -0.05
CA PRO A 273 21.40 5.22 0.02
C PRO A 273 19.91 5.39 0.32
N ILE A 274 19.07 4.65 -0.40
CA ILE A 274 17.62 4.72 -0.26
C ILE A 274 17.19 3.83 0.90
N LEU A 275 16.27 4.34 1.72
CA LEU A 275 15.72 3.65 2.89
C LEU A 275 14.24 3.30 2.72
N SER A 276 13.48 4.14 2.01
CA SER A 276 12.05 3.92 1.79
C SER A 276 11.55 4.66 0.56
N LEU A 277 10.55 4.07 -0.10
CA LEU A 277 9.85 4.61 -1.26
C LEU A 277 8.36 4.69 -0.96
N ARG A 278 7.70 5.80 -1.31
CA ARG A 278 6.24 5.94 -1.24
C ARG A 278 5.74 6.75 -2.43
N TYR A 279 4.55 6.40 -2.92
CA TYR A 279 3.88 7.13 -3.99
C TYR A 279 2.57 7.70 -3.45
N LEU A 280 2.53 9.01 -3.27
CA LEU A 280 1.48 9.71 -2.52
C LEU A 280 1.30 11.12 -3.07
N ASP A 281 0.06 11.59 -3.13
CA ASP A 281 -0.26 13.00 -3.38
C ASP A 281 0.03 13.83 -2.12
N ILE A 282 1.21 14.43 -2.05
CA ILE A 282 1.60 15.30 -0.94
C ILE A 282 1.21 16.76 -1.18
N MET A 283 0.92 17.14 -2.43
CA MET A 283 0.55 18.50 -2.80
C MET A 283 -0.96 18.77 -2.69
N GLY A 284 -1.77 17.71 -2.64
CA GLY A 284 -3.22 17.75 -2.55
C GLY A 284 -3.90 18.16 -3.86
N ASP A 285 -3.24 17.97 -5.00
CA ASP A 285 -3.78 18.32 -6.32
C ASP A 285 -4.33 17.11 -7.10
N GLY A 286 -4.22 15.91 -6.53
CA GLY A 286 -4.65 14.64 -7.10
C GLY A 286 -3.58 13.92 -7.93
N ALA A 287 -2.43 14.54 -8.20
CA ALA A 287 -1.28 13.87 -8.79
C ALA A 287 -0.37 13.34 -7.68
N CYS A 288 0.02 12.06 -7.77
CA CYS A 288 0.91 11.47 -6.77
C CYS A 288 2.38 11.75 -7.11
N GLU A 289 3.18 12.06 -6.10
CA GLU A 289 4.63 12.16 -6.21
C GLU A 289 5.34 10.90 -5.71
N LEU A 290 6.48 10.59 -6.32
CA LEU A 290 7.38 9.56 -5.83
C LEU A 290 8.31 10.16 -4.77
N LEU A 291 8.06 9.78 -3.52
CA LEU A 291 8.85 10.13 -2.35
C LEU A 291 9.98 9.13 -2.17
N VAL A 292 11.22 9.60 -2.25
CA VAL A 292 12.43 8.80 -2.04
C VAL A 292 13.13 9.26 -0.76
N LEU A 293 12.98 8.49 0.30
CA LEU A 293 13.67 8.74 1.55
C LEU A 293 15.07 8.12 1.50
N SER A 294 16.09 8.98 1.54
CA SER A 294 17.50 8.57 1.63
C SER A 294 18.03 8.73 3.06
N THR A 295 19.23 8.23 3.32
CA THR A 295 19.91 8.42 4.62
C THR A 295 20.19 9.89 4.96
N LYS A 296 20.13 10.82 3.99
CA LYS A 296 20.39 12.25 4.25
C LYS A 296 19.16 13.15 4.12
N GLY A 297 18.11 12.70 3.47
CA GLY A 297 16.94 13.54 3.25
C GLY A 297 15.89 12.90 2.35
N LEU A 298 14.79 13.62 2.20
CA LEU A 298 13.67 13.24 1.36
C LEU A 298 13.80 13.91 0.00
N HIS A 299 13.77 13.13 -1.07
CA HIS A 299 13.62 13.60 -2.44
C HIS A 299 12.15 13.44 -2.84
N ILE A 300 11.59 14.47 -3.47
CA ILE A 300 10.23 14.47 -4.00
C ILE A 300 10.39 14.53 -5.52
N LEU A 301 9.99 13.46 -6.20
CA LEU A 301 10.04 13.37 -7.65
C LEU A 301 8.63 13.59 -8.19
N GLN A 302 8.49 14.64 -8.97
CA GLN A 302 7.22 15.06 -9.57
C GLN A 302 7.17 14.62 -11.02
N HIS A 303 5.95 14.38 -11.49
CA HIS A 303 5.69 14.16 -12.90
C HIS A 303 5.93 15.42 -13.72
N ASP A 304 6.17 15.23 -15.01
CA ASP A 304 6.19 16.37 -15.92
C ASP A 304 4.80 16.99 -16.00
N LEU A 305 4.73 18.30 -15.79
CA LEU A 305 3.46 19.02 -15.72
C LEU A 305 2.74 19.07 -17.06
N GLN A 306 3.48 19.07 -18.19
CA GLN A 306 2.89 19.10 -19.52
C GLN A 306 2.28 17.74 -19.87
N GLU A 307 2.99 16.66 -19.58
CA GLU A 307 2.49 15.30 -19.78
C GLU A 307 1.25 15.03 -18.90
N THR A 308 1.33 15.38 -17.61
CA THR A 308 0.22 15.24 -16.68
C THR A 308 -1.00 16.05 -17.12
N ALA A 309 -0.81 17.28 -17.59
CA ALA A 309 -1.90 18.11 -18.10
C ALA A 309 -2.56 17.49 -19.34
N GLN A 310 -1.76 16.91 -20.25
CA GLN A 310 -2.28 16.24 -21.44
C GLN A 310 -3.13 15.02 -21.07
N ILE A 311 -2.63 14.17 -20.17
CA ILE A 311 -3.36 13.00 -19.65
C ILE A 311 -4.69 13.43 -19.02
N CYS A 312 -4.68 14.51 -18.22
CA CYS A 312 -5.90 15.07 -17.64
C CYS A 312 -6.91 15.52 -18.71
N VAL A 313 -6.46 16.23 -19.74
CA VAL A 313 -7.32 16.66 -20.86
C VAL A 313 -7.92 15.46 -21.58
N ASP A 314 -7.11 14.43 -21.87
CA ASP A 314 -7.56 13.23 -22.57
C ASP A 314 -8.60 12.44 -21.76
N ARG A 315 -8.39 12.33 -20.44
CA ARG A 315 -9.35 11.72 -19.51
C ARG A 315 -10.66 12.51 -19.43
N ILE A 316 -10.60 13.84 -19.36
CA ILE A 316 -11.78 14.71 -19.36
C ILE A 316 -12.57 14.56 -20.66
N ASN A 317 -11.90 14.55 -21.81
CA ASN A 317 -12.54 14.35 -23.11
C ASN A 317 -13.25 13.00 -23.18
N ARG A 318 -12.61 11.92 -22.69
CA ARG A 318 -13.23 10.59 -22.62
C ARG A 318 -14.47 10.56 -21.71
N ILE A 319 -14.45 11.27 -20.59
CA ILE A 319 -15.62 11.42 -19.71
C ILE A 319 -16.74 12.19 -20.43
N LEU A 320 -16.42 13.28 -21.13
CA LEU A 320 -17.40 14.07 -21.89
C LEU A 320 -18.06 13.26 -23.01
N GLU A 321 -17.28 12.44 -23.72
CA GLU A 321 -17.81 11.50 -24.72
C GLU A 321 -18.79 10.50 -24.09
N LEU A 322 -18.44 9.91 -22.94
CA LEU A 322 -19.32 8.99 -22.21
C LEU A 322 -20.60 9.66 -21.71
N MET A 323 -20.53 10.93 -21.29
CA MET A 323 -21.70 11.71 -20.89
C MET A 323 -22.61 12.07 -22.07
N THR A 324 -22.02 12.35 -23.24
CA THR A 324 -22.75 12.75 -24.45
C THR A 324 -23.41 11.56 -25.15
N ASN A 325 -22.80 10.37 -25.08
CA ASN A 325 -23.27 9.16 -25.74
C ASN A 325 -24.35 8.38 -24.97
N LYS A 326 -24.98 8.96 -23.94
CA LYS A 326 -26.18 8.34 -23.34
C LYS A 326 -27.30 8.28 -24.40
N PRO A 327 -27.88 7.10 -24.68
CA PRO A 327 -29.19 7.04 -25.33
C PRO A 327 -30.18 7.80 -24.43
N GLN A 328 -30.94 8.73 -25.01
CA GLN A 328 -32.12 9.26 -24.35
C GLN A 328 -33.00 8.06 -23.98
N ALA A 329 -33.12 7.76 -22.69
CA ALA A 329 -34.13 6.84 -22.22
C ALA A 329 -35.49 7.39 -22.66
N ASP A 330 -36.27 6.52 -23.29
CA ASP A 330 -37.57 6.79 -23.88
C ASP A 330 -38.42 7.73 -23.02
N THR A 331 -38.71 8.91 -23.55
CA THR A 331 -39.89 9.68 -23.12
C THR A 331 -41.10 8.79 -23.35
N GLU A 332 -41.73 8.35 -22.26
CA GLU A 332 -43.05 7.72 -22.27
C GLU A 332 -43.99 8.57 -23.13
N GLU A 333 -44.35 8.08 -24.32
CA GLU A 333 -45.52 8.55 -25.02
C GLU A 333 -46.74 8.17 -24.17
N GLU A 334 -47.33 9.16 -23.49
CA GLU A 334 -48.70 9.08 -22.97
C GLU A 334 -49.62 8.67 -24.13
N HIS A 335 -50.03 7.40 -24.16
CA HIS A 335 -51.18 6.99 -24.93
C HIS A 335 -52.45 7.59 -24.28
N PRO A 336 -53.25 8.40 -24.99
CA PRO A 336 -54.55 8.81 -24.48
C PRO A 336 -55.52 7.62 -24.57
N ASP A 337 -56.20 7.34 -23.46
CA ASP A 337 -57.27 6.34 -23.36
C ASP A 337 -58.33 6.52 -24.48
N PRO A 338 -58.89 5.43 -25.05
CA PRO A 338 -59.98 5.53 -26.01
C PRO A 338 -61.30 5.87 -25.32
N PRO A 339 -62.20 6.63 -25.96
CA PRO A 339 -63.49 6.99 -25.39
C PRO A 339 -64.47 5.80 -25.39
N VAL A 340 -65.38 5.85 -24.41
CA VAL A 340 -66.50 4.92 -24.12
C VAL A 340 -67.36 4.58 -25.33
#